data_AF-A0A1G8GJ49-F1
#
_entry.id   AF-A0A1G8GJ49-F1
#
_cell.length_a   1.000
_cell.length_b   1.000
_cell.length_c   1.000
_cell.angle_alpha   90.00
_cell.angle_beta   90.00
_cell.angle_gamma   90.00
#
_symmetry.space_group_name_H-M   'P 1'
#
loop_
_entity.id
_entity.type
_entity.pdbx_description
1 polymer ?
#
loop_
_entity_poly.entity_id
_entity_poly.type
_entity_poly.pdbx_seq_one_letter_code
_entity_poly.pdbx_strand_id
1 'polypeptide(L)'
;EALEDQTVRMVMGYAVDLANQINRFFNHTMADFEAFLQTLEEHYQVVPRGAKGKGNVTLTSFDGLLKVQFATADRITFGVELEMARELFLECVAEWAEGARPEIRTLIDDAFKTDSAGEVSREAIFRLLRLDFDDERWGRAQGAIRDAIRVVGTKRYIRFYTRAALDGPWQPVPLDIASA
;
A
#
# COMPACT_ATOMS: atom_id res chain seq x y z
N GLU A 1 41.25 0.13 -7.90
CA GLU A 1 40.62 -0.53 -9.05
C GLU A 1 40.48 -2.05 -8.87
N ALA A 2 41.54 -2.89 -8.93
CA ALA A 2 41.37 -4.35 -8.81
C ALA A 2 40.96 -4.87 -7.41
N LEU A 3 41.56 -4.34 -6.33
CA LEU A 3 41.21 -4.71 -4.95
C LEU A 3 39.77 -4.30 -4.58
N GLU A 4 39.33 -3.17 -5.15
CA GLU A 4 37.98 -2.64 -4.98
C GLU A 4 36.96 -3.53 -5.70
N ASP A 5 37.19 -3.88 -6.96
CA ASP A 5 36.34 -4.82 -7.71
C ASP A 5 36.21 -6.18 -6.99
N GLN A 6 37.32 -6.74 -6.49
CA GLN A 6 37.29 -8.01 -5.75
C GLN A 6 36.45 -7.91 -4.47
N THR A 7 36.59 -6.81 -3.73
CA THR A 7 35.83 -6.57 -2.50
C THR A 7 34.34 -6.42 -2.81
N VAL A 8 33.99 -5.64 -3.84
CA VAL A 8 32.60 -5.46 -4.28
C VAL A 8 32.00 -6.80 -4.69
N ARG A 9 32.67 -7.61 -5.52
CA ARG A 9 32.16 -8.92 -5.95
C ARG A 9 31.92 -9.88 -4.78
N MET A 10 32.83 -9.89 -3.81
CA MET A 10 32.69 -10.71 -2.61
C MET A 10 31.45 -10.31 -1.80
N VAL A 11 31.31 -9.01 -1.49
CA VAL A 11 30.16 -8.48 -0.74
C VAL A 11 28.85 -8.72 -1.50
N MET A 12 28.85 -8.52 -2.82
CA MET A 12 27.69 -8.79 -3.66
C MET A 12 27.30 -10.27 -3.67
N GLY A 13 28.27 -11.19 -3.61
CA GLY A 13 27.99 -12.62 -3.45
C GLY A 13 27.18 -12.90 -2.18
N TYR A 14 27.62 -12.39 -1.02
CA TYR A 14 26.89 -12.55 0.25
C TYR A 14 25.50 -11.92 0.20
N ALA A 15 25.37 -10.73 -0.41
CA ALA A 15 24.09 -10.04 -0.53
C ALA A 15 23.10 -10.81 -1.39
N VAL A 16 23.53 -11.35 -2.53
CA VAL A 16 22.69 -12.16 -3.44
C VAL A 16 22.23 -13.44 -2.75
N ASP A 17 23.10 -14.13 -2.03
CA ASP A 17 22.73 -15.34 -1.29
C ASP A 17 21.69 -15.08 -0.21
N LEU A 18 21.83 -13.98 0.54
CA LEU A 18 20.84 -13.56 1.54
C LEU A 18 19.51 -13.17 0.89
N ALA A 19 19.54 -12.42 -0.21
CA ALA A 19 18.34 -12.07 -0.97
C ALA A 19 17.59 -13.31 -1.47
N ASN A 20 18.31 -14.32 -1.97
CA ASN A 20 17.73 -15.59 -2.39
C ASN A 20 17.11 -16.38 -1.23
N GLN A 21 17.71 -16.32 -0.03
CA GLN A 21 17.12 -16.92 1.17
C GLN A 21 15.82 -16.21 1.58
N ILE A 22 15.81 -14.88 1.55
CA ILE A 22 14.64 -14.07 1.86
C ILE A 22 13.50 -14.36 0.86
N ASN A 23 13.80 -14.42 -0.44
CA ASN A 23 12.81 -14.73 -1.48
C ASN A 23 12.21 -16.14 -1.29
N ARG A 24 13.04 -17.14 -1.00
CA ARG A 24 12.53 -18.50 -0.71
C ARG A 24 11.64 -18.51 0.53
N PHE A 25 12.10 -17.88 1.61
CA PHE A 25 11.33 -17.76 2.84
C PHE A 25 9.96 -17.10 2.60
N PHE A 26 9.92 -15.99 1.85
CA PHE A 26 8.68 -15.31 1.51
C PHE A 26 7.71 -16.21 0.75
N ASN A 27 8.18 -16.85 -0.33
CA ASN A 27 7.34 -17.71 -1.16
C ASN A 27 6.79 -18.91 -0.39
N HIS A 28 7.61 -19.57 0.43
CA HIS A 28 7.16 -20.66 1.28
C HIS A 28 6.13 -20.18 2.32
N THR A 29 6.41 -19.06 3.01
CA THR A 29 5.49 -18.52 4.02
C THR A 29 4.14 -18.13 3.42
N MET A 30 4.13 -17.57 2.20
CA MET A 30 2.87 -17.25 1.50
C MET A 30 2.11 -18.52 1.08
N ALA A 31 2.81 -19.53 0.55
CA ALA A 31 2.18 -20.80 0.17
C ALA A 31 1.57 -21.52 1.38
N ASP A 32 2.29 -21.55 2.51
CA ASP A 32 1.81 -22.15 3.76
C ASP A 32 0.58 -21.39 4.30
N PHE A 33 0.60 -20.06 4.19
CA PHE A 33 -0.54 -19.23 4.58
C PHE A 33 -1.78 -19.48 3.70
N GLU A 34 -1.61 -19.59 2.38
CA GLU A 34 -2.70 -19.92 1.45
C GLU A 34 -3.27 -21.33 1.74
N ALA A 35 -2.41 -22.32 1.99
CA ALA A 35 -2.83 -23.67 2.38
C ALA A 35 -3.59 -23.70 3.71
N PHE A 36 -3.16 -22.89 4.69
CA PHE A 36 -3.86 -22.73 5.96
C PHE A 36 -5.26 -22.14 5.76
N LEU A 37 -5.40 -21.10 4.94
CA LEU A 37 -6.71 -20.51 4.63
C LEU A 37 -7.63 -21.50 3.90
N GLN A 38 -7.09 -22.27 2.96
CA GLN A 38 -7.84 -23.31 2.27
C GLN A 38 -8.38 -24.36 3.25
N THR A 39 -7.53 -24.81 4.17
CA THR A 39 -7.93 -25.76 5.22
C THR A 39 -9.07 -25.19 6.07
N LEU A 40 -9.01 -23.92 6.46
CA LEU A 40 -10.09 -23.26 7.19
C LEU A 40 -11.39 -23.17 6.37
N GLU A 41 -11.31 -22.84 5.08
CA GLU A 41 -12.48 -22.79 4.19
C GLU A 41 -13.13 -24.17 4.05
N GLU A 42 -12.34 -25.24 3.91
CA GLU A 42 -12.84 -26.62 3.86
C GLU A 42 -13.55 -27.03 5.16
N HIS A 43 -12.97 -26.69 6.32
CA HIS A 43 -13.54 -27.04 7.62
C HIS A 43 -14.79 -26.25 7.98
N TYR A 44 -14.81 -24.94 7.73
CA TYR A 44 -15.87 -24.05 8.20
C TYR A 44 -16.85 -23.65 7.11
N GLN A 45 -16.59 -24.01 5.84
CA GLN A 45 -17.38 -23.64 4.64
C GLN A 45 -17.58 -22.12 4.49
N VAL A 46 -16.73 -21.33 5.17
CA VAL A 46 -16.74 -19.87 5.22
C VAL A 46 -15.29 -19.40 5.19
N VAL A 47 -15.01 -18.39 4.38
CA VAL A 47 -13.67 -17.79 4.30
C VAL A 47 -13.52 -16.73 5.37
N PRO A 48 -12.39 -16.71 6.11
CA PRO A 48 -12.12 -15.64 7.05
C PRO A 48 -12.25 -14.25 6.40
N ARG A 49 -12.83 -13.29 7.12
CA ARG A 49 -12.96 -11.91 6.64
C ARG A 49 -11.56 -11.37 6.31
N GLY A 50 -11.36 -10.94 5.06
CA GLY A 50 -10.07 -10.46 4.56
C GLY A 50 -9.16 -11.54 3.93
N ALA A 51 -9.48 -12.83 4.07
CA ALA A 51 -8.81 -13.92 3.35
C ALA A 51 -9.35 -14.11 1.92
N LYS A 52 -10.62 -13.76 1.67
CA LYS A 52 -11.18 -13.66 0.31
C LYS A 52 -10.82 -12.29 -0.26
N GLY A 53 -9.75 -12.23 -1.06
CA GLY A 53 -9.31 -11.03 -1.77
C GLY A 53 -8.23 -10.22 -1.06
N LYS A 54 -8.44 -8.91 -0.93
CA LYS A 54 -7.40 -7.90 -0.64
C LYS A 54 -7.39 -7.47 0.84
N GLY A 55 -7.53 -8.41 1.76
CA GLY A 55 -7.60 -8.11 3.19
C GLY A 55 -6.29 -8.33 3.92
N ASN A 56 -6.21 -7.76 5.12
CA ASN A 56 -5.13 -8.04 6.06
C ASN A 56 -5.56 -9.17 6.99
N VAL A 57 -4.72 -10.18 7.16
CA VAL A 57 -4.95 -11.31 8.06
C VAL A 57 -3.86 -11.34 9.12
N THR A 58 -4.25 -11.50 10.38
CA THR A 58 -3.31 -11.62 11.50
C THR A 58 -3.44 -13.00 12.12
N LEU A 59 -2.34 -13.74 12.18
CA LEU A 59 -2.21 -14.98 12.92
C LEU A 59 -1.46 -14.71 14.22
N THR A 60 -1.93 -15.29 15.32
CA THR A 60 -1.26 -15.24 16.63
C THR A 60 -1.05 -16.67 17.10
N SER A 61 0.10 -16.94 17.72
CA SER A 61 0.36 -18.26 18.32
C SER A 61 -0.61 -18.56 19.45
N PHE A 62 -0.76 -19.84 19.79
CA PHE A 62 -1.65 -20.30 20.85
C PHE A 62 -1.29 -19.71 22.23
N ASP A 63 0.01 -19.58 22.52
CA ASP A 63 0.52 -18.92 23.73
C ASP A 63 0.41 -17.38 23.68
N GLY A 64 -0.02 -16.83 22.55
CA GLY A 64 -0.19 -15.41 22.35
C GLY A 64 1.10 -14.62 22.22
N LEU A 65 2.29 -15.23 22.15
CA LEU A 65 3.58 -14.51 22.21
C LEU A 65 4.16 -14.17 20.83
N LEU A 66 3.66 -14.79 19.76
CA LEU A 66 4.09 -14.59 18.38
C LEU A 66 2.92 -14.09 17.54
N LYS A 67 3.20 -13.19 16.60
CA LYS A 67 2.19 -12.65 15.69
C LYS A 67 2.77 -12.44 14.30
N VAL A 68 2.03 -12.92 13.30
CA VAL A 68 2.35 -12.73 11.87
C VAL A 68 1.18 -12.01 11.21
N GLN A 69 1.48 -10.95 10.47
CA GLN A 69 0.48 -10.17 9.72
C GLN A 69 0.75 -10.26 8.23
N PHE A 70 -0.22 -10.77 7.50
CA PHE A 70 -0.25 -10.80 6.05
C PHE A 70 -1.09 -9.62 5.56
N ALA A 71 -0.55 -8.83 4.64
CA ALA A 71 -1.23 -7.68 4.06
C ALA A 71 -1.07 -7.66 2.55
N THR A 72 -2.16 -7.35 1.86
CA THR A 72 -2.21 -7.27 0.40
C THR A 72 -2.64 -5.86 0.02
N ALA A 73 -1.80 -5.12 -0.70
CA ALA A 73 -2.10 -3.76 -1.14
C ALA A 73 -2.06 -3.67 -2.66
N ASP A 74 -3.04 -3.01 -3.24
CA ASP A 74 -3.02 -2.70 -4.67
C ASP A 74 -1.97 -1.63 -4.98
N ARG A 75 -1.23 -1.89 -6.04
CA ARG A 75 -0.51 -0.85 -6.75
C ARG A 75 -1.47 -0.24 -7.76
N ILE A 76 -1.85 1.00 -7.50
CA ILE A 76 -2.71 1.76 -8.39
C ILE A 76 -1.90 2.80 -9.16
N THR A 77 -2.35 3.09 -10.36
CA THR A 77 -2.02 4.29 -11.14
C THR A 77 -3.31 5.01 -11.49
N PHE A 78 -3.20 6.17 -12.14
CA PHE A 78 -4.34 6.95 -12.59
C PHE A 78 -4.35 7.08 -14.11
N GLY A 79 -5.55 6.98 -14.69
CA GLY A 79 -5.81 7.22 -16.10
C GLY A 79 -5.94 8.70 -16.42
N VAL A 80 -6.21 8.98 -17.71
CA VAL A 80 -6.36 10.34 -18.26
C VAL A 80 -7.51 11.13 -17.61
N GLU A 81 -8.48 10.44 -17.03
CA GLU A 81 -9.61 11.02 -16.31
C GLU A 81 -9.15 11.83 -15.08
N LEU A 82 -7.93 11.62 -14.59
CA LEU A 82 -7.36 12.40 -13.49
C LEU A 82 -7.17 13.88 -13.87
N GLU A 83 -6.79 14.17 -15.12
CA GLU A 83 -6.66 15.54 -15.60
C GLU A 83 -8.04 16.22 -15.68
N MET A 84 -9.07 15.48 -16.10
CA MET A 84 -10.45 15.97 -16.10
C MET A 84 -10.95 16.26 -14.68
N ALA A 85 -10.58 15.41 -13.71
CA ALA A 85 -10.89 15.67 -12.31
C ALA A 85 -10.24 16.97 -11.81
N ARG A 86 -8.98 17.22 -12.18
CA ARG A 86 -8.24 18.44 -11.81
C ARG A 86 -8.95 19.69 -12.31
N GLU A 87 -9.37 19.70 -13.57
CA GLU A 87 -10.09 20.84 -14.16
C GLU A 87 -11.40 21.12 -13.41
N LEU A 88 -12.19 20.10 -13.12
CA LEU A 88 -13.44 20.23 -12.37
C LEU A 88 -13.22 20.79 -10.95
N PHE A 89 -12.16 20.36 -10.27
CA PHE A 89 -11.79 20.90 -8.95
C PHE A 89 -11.39 22.36 -9.02
N LEU A 90 -10.60 22.75 -10.03
CA LEU A 90 -10.17 24.12 -10.22
C LEU A 90 -11.34 25.04 -10.58
N GLU A 91 -12.28 24.58 -11.42
CA GLU A 91 -13.52 25.28 -11.74
C GLU A 91 -14.35 25.53 -10.48
N CYS A 92 -14.55 24.49 -9.66
CA CYS A 92 -15.29 24.57 -8.41
C CYS A 92 -14.67 25.59 -7.44
N VAL A 93 -13.35 25.54 -7.23
CA VAL A 93 -12.66 26.46 -6.31
C VAL A 93 -12.52 27.87 -6.86
N ALA A 94 -12.45 28.06 -8.17
CA ALA A 94 -12.39 29.40 -8.77
C ALA A 94 -13.65 30.21 -8.47
N GLU A 95 -14.83 29.59 -8.49
CA GLU A 95 -16.07 30.27 -8.10
C GLU A 95 -16.19 30.44 -6.58
N TRP A 96 -15.68 29.49 -5.79
CA TRP A 96 -15.58 29.71 -4.35
C TRP A 96 -14.67 30.90 -4.04
N ALA A 97 -13.62 31.13 -4.84
CA ALA A 97 -12.58 32.14 -4.65
C ALA A 97 -13.05 33.60 -4.79
N GLU A 98 -14.29 33.89 -5.20
CA GLU A 98 -14.90 35.22 -4.96
C GLU A 98 -15.13 35.49 -3.45
N GLY A 99 -15.08 34.45 -2.60
CA GLY A 99 -15.03 34.55 -1.13
C GLY A 99 -14.04 33.59 -0.42
N ALA A 100 -13.41 32.67 -1.13
CA ALA A 100 -12.52 31.66 -0.59
C ALA A 100 -11.05 32.08 -0.67
N ARG A 101 -10.29 31.67 0.35
CA ARG A 101 -8.89 32.03 0.47
C ARG A 101 -8.05 31.31 -0.60
N PRO A 102 -7.08 31.99 -1.25
CA PRO A 102 -6.15 31.40 -2.23
C PRO A 102 -5.54 30.04 -1.83
N GLU A 103 -5.40 29.83 -0.52
CA GLU A 103 -4.90 28.63 0.13
C GLU A 103 -5.62 27.35 -0.31
N ILE A 104 -6.93 27.39 -0.58
CA ILE A 104 -7.69 26.21 -1.03
C ILE A 104 -7.22 25.76 -2.43
N ARG A 105 -6.98 26.73 -3.32
CA ARG A 105 -6.47 26.43 -4.67
C ARG A 105 -5.08 25.79 -4.60
N THR A 106 -4.21 26.30 -3.72
CA THR A 106 -2.88 25.72 -3.50
C THR A 106 -2.97 24.27 -3.06
N LEU A 107 -3.90 23.92 -2.16
CA LEU A 107 -4.09 22.53 -1.72
C LEU A 107 -4.51 21.59 -2.85
N ILE A 108 -5.32 22.07 -3.79
CA ILE A 108 -5.74 21.29 -4.97
C ILE A 108 -4.57 21.14 -5.93
N ASP A 109 -3.89 22.23 -6.29
CA ASP A 109 -2.72 22.17 -7.17
C ASP A 109 -1.63 21.25 -6.60
N ASP A 110 -1.38 21.30 -5.29
CA ASP A 110 -0.44 20.41 -4.61
C ASP A 110 -0.87 18.94 -4.66
N ALA A 111 -2.18 18.66 -4.65
CA ALA A 111 -2.68 17.30 -4.72
C ALA A 111 -2.49 16.64 -6.09
N PHE A 112 -2.49 17.43 -7.16
CA PHE A 112 -2.25 16.98 -8.53
C PHE A 112 -0.79 17.14 -8.98
N LYS A 113 0.09 17.63 -8.10
CA LYS A 113 1.51 17.77 -8.41
C LYS A 113 2.14 16.39 -8.65
N THR A 114 2.86 16.28 -9.77
CA THR A 114 3.67 15.11 -10.09
C THR A 114 5.02 15.16 -9.39
N ASP A 115 5.51 14.00 -8.98
CA ASP A 115 6.86 13.84 -8.47
C ASP A 115 7.91 13.84 -9.61
N SER A 116 9.18 13.63 -9.26
CA SER A 116 10.28 13.55 -10.23
C SER A 116 10.15 12.39 -11.22
N ALA A 117 9.32 11.38 -10.93
CA ALA A 117 9.01 10.26 -11.82
C ALA A 117 7.76 10.51 -12.67
N GLY A 118 7.12 11.68 -12.54
CA GLY A 118 5.89 12.03 -13.25
C GLY A 118 4.62 11.46 -12.63
N GLU A 119 4.68 10.89 -11.43
CA GLU A 119 3.55 10.25 -10.77
C GLU A 119 2.89 11.19 -9.75
N VAL A 120 1.57 11.17 -9.69
CA VAL A 120 0.81 12.00 -8.73
C VAL A 120 0.76 11.32 -7.37
N SER A 121 0.80 12.11 -6.30
CA SER A 121 0.66 11.59 -4.93
C SER A 121 -0.71 10.96 -4.69
N ARG A 122 -0.74 9.62 -4.66
CA ARG A 122 -1.94 8.84 -4.33
C ARG A 122 -2.59 9.28 -3.02
N GLU A 123 -1.78 9.55 -2.01
CA GLU A 123 -2.28 10.00 -0.70
C GLU A 123 -3.03 11.34 -0.83
N ALA A 124 -2.47 12.30 -1.59
CA ALA A 124 -3.10 13.59 -1.77
C ALA A 124 -4.42 13.50 -2.54
N ILE A 125 -4.47 12.69 -3.59
CA ILE A 125 -5.70 12.41 -4.33
C ILE A 125 -6.76 11.73 -3.45
N PHE A 126 -6.38 10.75 -2.63
CA PHE A 126 -7.32 10.13 -1.70
C PHE A 126 -7.79 11.08 -0.59
N ARG A 127 -7.00 12.07 -0.20
CA ARG A 127 -7.45 13.11 0.73
C ARG A 127 -8.59 13.92 0.11
N LEU A 128 -8.51 14.30 -1.17
CA LEU A 128 -9.61 15.00 -1.87
C LEU A 128 -10.89 14.18 -1.94
N LEU A 129 -10.78 12.85 -2.14
CA LEU A 129 -11.93 11.94 -2.11
C LEU A 129 -12.63 11.80 -0.75
N ARG A 130 -11.96 12.19 0.34
CA ARG A 130 -12.52 12.12 1.71
C ARG A 130 -13.20 13.42 2.14
N LEU A 131 -12.91 14.53 1.45
CA LEU A 131 -13.56 15.81 1.73
C LEU A 131 -14.96 15.78 1.14
N ASP A 132 -15.95 16.10 1.97
CA ASP A 132 -17.35 16.11 1.60
C ASP A 132 -17.83 17.56 1.55
N PHE A 133 -18.18 18.02 0.35
CA PHE A 133 -18.70 19.35 0.09
C PHE A 133 -19.96 19.24 -0.76
N ASP A 134 -20.98 20.01 -0.41
CA ASP A 134 -22.28 20.04 -1.07
C ASP A 134 -22.22 20.90 -2.35
N ASP A 135 -21.41 20.47 -3.33
CA ASP A 135 -21.28 21.07 -4.66
C ASP A 135 -21.25 19.95 -5.72
N GLU A 136 -22.15 20.03 -6.71
CA GLU A 136 -22.28 19.02 -7.76
C GLU A 136 -20.97 18.83 -8.56
N ARG A 137 -20.19 19.90 -8.78
CA ARG A 137 -18.91 19.82 -9.49
C ARG A 137 -17.86 19.11 -8.66
N TRP A 138 -17.86 19.32 -7.35
CA TRP A 138 -16.99 18.58 -6.43
C TRP A 138 -17.29 17.08 -6.50
N GLY A 139 -18.58 16.72 -6.46
CA GLY A 139 -19.03 15.33 -6.64
C GLY A 139 -18.60 14.74 -7.99
N ARG A 140 -18.74 15.50 -9.09
CA ARG A 140 -18.27 15.09 -10.43
C ARG A 140 -16.76 14.89 -10.48
N ALA A 141 -15.98 15.79 -9.88
CA ALA A 141 -14.52 15.70 -9.82
C ALA A 141 -14.07 14.45 -9.04
N GLN A 142 -14.72 14.16 -7.90
CA GLN A 142 -14.50 12.91 -7.17
C GLN A 142 -14.91 11.68 -7.98
N GLY A 143 -16.00 11.75 -8.74
CA GLY A 143 -16.40 10.72 -9.71
C GLY A 143 -15.28 10.44 -10.72
N ALA A 144 -14.77 11.48 -11.36
CA ALA A 144 -13.66 11.38 -12.31
C ALA A 144 -12.38 10.80 -11.69
N ILE A 145 -12.04 11.13 -10.44
CA ILE A 145 -10.93 10.44 -9.74
C ILE A 145 -11.21 8.94 -9.63
N ARG A 146 -12.42 8.54 -9.20
CA ARG A 146 -12.76 7.11 -9.06
C ARG A 146 -12.65 6.39 -10.39
N ASP A 147 -13.12 7.03 -11.46
CA ASP A 147 -13.03 6.53 -12.82
C ASP A 147 -11.60 6.52 -13.36
N ALA A 148 -10.69 7.33 -12.82
CA ALA A 148 -9.27 7.34 -13.17
C ALA A 148 -8.48 6.20 -12.49
N ILE A 149 -8.95 5.64 -11.37
CA ILE A 149 -8.17 4.62 -10.63
C ILE A 149 -8.00 3.36 -11.48
N ARG A 150 -6.76 2.92 -11.66
CA ARG A 150 -6.39 1.68 -12.35
C ARG A 150 -5.52 0.83 -11.44
N VAL A 151 -5.90 -0.42 -11.21
CA VAL A 151 -5.05 -1.39 -10.50
C VAL A 151 -4.06 -1.99 -11.48
N VAL A 152 -2.78 -1.70 -11.32
CA VAL A 152 -1.69 -2.20 -12.20
C VAL A 152 -0.87 -3.31 -11.57
N GLY A 153 -1.11 -3.60 -10.30
CA GLY A 153 -0.48 -4.72 -9.62
C GLY A 153 -0.97 -4.86 -8.20
N THR A 154 -0.42 -5.86 -7.52
CA THR A 154 -0.71 -6.13 -6.12
C THR A 154 0.59 -6.48 -5.43
N LYS A 155 0.84 -5.86 -4.28
CA LYS A 155 2.00 -6.11 -3.45
C LYS A 155 1.57 -6.77 -2.15
N ARG A 156 2.20 -7.90 -1.85
CA ARG A 156 1.98 -8.68 -0.64
C ARG A 156 3.07 -8.35 0.36
N TYR A 157 2.71 -8.28 1.63
CA TYR A 157 3.61 -7.93 2.73
C TYR A 157 3.39 -8.91 3.88
N ILE A 158 4.48 -9.28 4.54
CA ILE A 158 4.45 -10.08 5.77
C ILE A 158 5.18 -9.28 6.85
N ARG A 159 4.55 -9.13 8.02
CA ARG A 159 5.16 -8.51 9.20
C ARG A 159 5.16 -9.48 10.36
N PHE A 160 6.29 -9.52 11.07
CA PHE A 160 6.54 -10.46 12.17
C PHE A 160 6.70 -9.70 13.47
N TYR A 161 6.14 -10.24 14.54
CA TYR A 161 6.21 -9.66 15.87
C TYR A 161 6.36 -10.72 16.95
N THR A 162 7.07 -10.37 18.01
CA THR A 162 7.19 -11.15 19.24
C THR A 162 6.82 -10.28 20.45
N ARG A 163 6.51 -10.90 21.59
CA ARG A 163 6.41 -10.22 22.88
C ARG A 163 6.80 -11.15 24.02
N ALA A 164 7.30 -10.60 25.11
CA ALA A 164 7.77 -11.40 26.25
C ALA A 164 6.64 -11.94 27.13
N ALA A 165 5.46 -11.30 27.12
CA ALA A 165 4.31 -11.66 27.95
C ALA A 165 2.99 -11.32 27.24
N LEU A 166 1.88 -11.92 27.69
CA LEU A 166 0.54 -11.76 27.10
C LEU A 166 -0.01 -10.33 27.16
N ASP A 167 0.44 -9.53 28.11
CA ASP A 167 0.11 -8.11 28.29
C ASP A 167 1.25 -7.18 27.82
N GLY A 168 2.37 -7.75 27.39
CA GLY A 168 3.54 -7.02 26.92
C GLY A 168 3.34 -6.39 25.53
N PRO A 169 4.11 -5.32 25.22
CA PRO A 169 4.07 -4.69 23.90
C PRO A 169 4.64 -5.61 22.83
N TRP A 170 4.08 -5.52 21.62
CA TRP A 170 4.62 -6.20 20.44
C TRP A 170 5.93 -5.54 20.00
N GLN A 171 6.96 -6.36 19.80
CA GLN A 171 8.24 -5.98 19.22
C GLN A 171 8.31 -6.50 17.78
N PRO A 172 8.62 -5.64 16.79
CA PRO A 172 8.78 -6.09 15.42
C PRO A 172 10.05 -6.95 15.28
N VAL A 173 9.97 -7.99 14.45
CA VAL A 173 11.13 -8.72 13.97
C VAL A 173 11.41 -8.20 12.55
N PRO A 174 12.38 -7.28 12.37
CA PRO A 174 12.60 -6.63 11.10
C PRO A 174 13.24 -7.60 10.11
N LEU A 175 12.54 -7.85 9.00
CA LEU A 175 13.07 -8.55 7.84
C LEU A 175 12.74 -7.70 6.60
N ASP A 176 13.75 -7.38 5.81
CA ASP A 176 13.54 -6.62 4.57
C ASP A 176 13.06 -7.56 3.45
N ILE A 177 11.75 -7.78 3.43
CA ILE A 177 11.07 -8.65 2.46
C ILE A 177 10.32 -7.80 1.41
N ALA A 178 10.42 -6.48 1.50
CA ALA A 178 9.59 -5.58 0.68
C ALA A 178 9.97 -5.58 -0.81
N SER A 179 11.07 -6.22 -1.19
CA SER A 179 11.57 -6.34 -2.57
C SER A 179 11.52 -7.76 -3.13
N ALA A 180 11.00 -8.73 -2.36
CA ALA A 180 10.81 -10.12 -2.77
C ALA A 180 9.61 -10.31 -3.72
#